data_AF-A0A957IGR6-F1
#
_entry.id   AF-A0A957IGR6-F1
#
_cell.length_a   1.000
_cell.length_b   1.000
_cell.length_c   1.000
_cell.angle_alpha   90.00
_cell.angle_beta   90.00
_cell.angle_gamma   90.00
#
_symmetry.space_group_name_H-M   'P 1'
#
loop_
_entity.id
_entity.type
_entity.pdbx_description
1 polymer ?
#
loop_
_entity_poly.entity_id
_entity_poly.type
_entity_poly.pdbx_seq_one_letter_code
_entity_poly.pdbx_strand_id
1 'polypeptide(L)'
;IYDETEFLNWPNAKLVFRLERKVTHIATGLTSLETAYGISSLGPEPTVAQQLLALARAHWCIENGLHYRRDVTLNEDATKMKSATQAEAVAILNNFIVGLAQKLGFSNLAYALRHFNAQLNARLAQLALSS
;
A
#
# COMPACT_ATOMS: atom_id res chain seq x y z
N ILE A 1 -27.59 -6.70 6.02
CA ILE A 1 -28.44 -7.91 6.11
C ILE A 1 -27.91 -8.69 7.30
N TYR A 2 -28.77 -9.00 8.27
CA TYR A 2 -28.43 -9.86 9.39
C TYR A 2 -28.60 -11.32 8.99
N ASP A 3 -27.77 -12.20 9.53
CA ASP A 3 -28.01 -13.64 9.44
C ASP A 3 -29.00 -14.02 10.54
N GLU A 4 -30.29 -13.98 10.21
CA GLU A 4 -31.37 -14.46 11.08
C GLU A 4 -31.46 -16.01 11.09
N THR A 5 -30.62 -16.69 10.31
CA THR A 5 -30.75 -18.12 9.98
C THR A 5 -29.64 -19.00 10.54
N GLU A 6 -28.62 -18.46 11.21
CA GLU A 6 -27.36 -19.18 11.53
C GLU A 6 -26.74 -19.89 10.32
N PHE A 7 -27.05 -19.44 9.10
CA PHE A 7 -26.62 -20.10 7.87
C PHE A 7 -25.10 -20.02 7.71
N LEU A 8 -24.48 -18.92 8.17
CA LEU A 8 -23.04 -18.77 8.21
C LEU A 8 -22.53 -19.23 9.58
N ASN A 9 -22.17 -20.51 9.72
CA ASN A 9 -21.42 -21.03 10.88
C ASN A 9 -19.95 -20.54 10.86
N TRP A 10 -19.74 -19.22 10.71
CA TRP A 10 -18.45 -18.56 10.72
C TRP A 10 -18.35 -17.63 11.94
N PRO A 11 -17.55 -17.99 12.95
CA PRO A 11 -17.31 -17.15 14.10
C PRO A 11 -16.87 -15.73 13.68
N ASN A 12 -17.59 -14.72 14.17
CA ASN A 12 -17.35 -13.29 13.92
C ASN A 12 -17.86 -12.73 12.58
N ALA A 13 -18.64 -13.44 11.76
CA ALA A 13 -19.31 -12.86 10.60
C ALA A 13 -20.61 -12.14 11.00
N LYS A 14 -20.51 -10.96 11.61
CA LYS A 14 -21.67 -10.24 12.20
C LYS A 14 -22.44 -9.37 11.19
N LEU A 15 -21.80 -8.96 10.10
CA LEU A 15 -22.38 -8.06 9.10
C LEU A 15 -21.84 -8.34 7.71
N VAL A 16 -22.72 -8.36 6.71
CA VAL A 16 -22.36 -8.25 5.28
C VAL A 16 -22.61 -6.81 4.82
N PHE A 17 -21.65 -6.24 4.08
CA PHE A 17 -21.75 -4.89 3.53
C PHE A 17 -21.46 -4.86 2.03
N ARG A 18 -22.01 -3.84 1.35
CA ARG A 18 -21.73 -3.50 -0.05
C ARG A 18 -21.00 -2.17 -0.08
N LEU A 19 -19.88 -2.12 -0.78
CA LEU A 19 -19.10 -0.90 -1.03
C LEU A 19 -19.14 -0.58 -2.52
N GLU A 20 -19.74 0.55 -2.84
CA GLU A 20 -19.76 1.10 -4.20
C GLU A 20 -18.66 2.14 -4.33
N ARG A 21 -17.84 2.01 -5.36
CA ARG A 21 -16.73 2.92 -5.67
C ARG A 21 -16.96 3.55 -7.03
N LYS A 22 -16.80 4.87 -7.09
CA LYS A 22 -16.76 5.63 -8.33
C LYS A 22 -15.37 6.23 -8.47
N VAL A 23 -14.65 5.85 -9.52
CA VAL A 23 -13.28 6.30 -9.75
C VAL A 23 -13.23 7.08 -11.05
N THR A 24 -12.68 8.29 -11.02
CA THR A 24 -12.44 9.10 -12.21
C THR A 24 -10.95 9.19 -12.47
N HIS A 25 -10.52 8.70 -13.63
CA HIS A 25 -9.13 8.81 -14.08
C HIS A 25 -8.89 10.22 -14.62
N ILE A 26 -8.12 11.03 -13.90
CA ILE A 26 -7.90 12.45 -14.25
C ILE A 26 -7.29 12.60 -15.65
N ALA A 27 -6.37 11.71 -16.04
CA ALA A 27 -5.68 11.79 -17.32
C ALA A 27 -6.59 11.51 -18.54
N THR A 28 -7.62 10.68 -18.38
CA THR A 28 -8.49 10.24 -19.48
C THR A 28 -9.91 10.77 -19.37
N GLY A 29 -10.31 11.32 -18.21
CA GLY A 29 -11.68 11.71 -17.89
C GLY A 29 -12.64 10.54 -17.68
N LEU A 30 -12.20 9.30 -17.89
CA LEU A 30 -13.04 8.12 -17.80
C LEU A 30 -13.43 7.84 -16.35
N THR A 31 -14.71 7.52 -16.17
CA THR A 31 -15.26 7.15 -14.87
C THR A 31 -15.66 5.69 -14.87
N SER A 32 -15.20 4.93 -13.88
CA SER A 32 -15.60 3.55 -13.62
C SER A 32 -16.44 3.46 -12.35
N LEU A 33 -17.31 2.44 -12.32
CA LEU A 33 -18.10 2.05 -11.16
C LEU A 33 -17.72 0.62 -10.79
N GLU A 34 -17.46 0.39 -9.52
CA GLU A 34 -17.11 -0.91 -8.97
C GLU A 34 -17.98 -1.18 -7.74
N THR A 35 -18.45 -2.42 -7.60
CA THR A 35 -19.18 -2.87 -6.43
C THR A 35 -18.42 -4.03 -5.80
N ALA A 36 -18.04 -3.86 -4.54
CA ALA A 36 -17.44 -4.90 -3.73
C ALA A 36 -18.38 -5.32 -2.60
N TYR A 37 -18.32 -6.59 -2.21
CA TYR A 37 -19.03 -7.13 -1.05
C TYR A 37 -18.01 -7.59 -0.01
N GLY A 38 -18.33 -7.41 1.27
CA GLY A 38 -17.44 -7.79 2.35
C GLY A 38 -18.20 -8.27 3.58
N ILE A 39 -17.46 -8.97 4.43
CA ILE A 39 -17.92 -9.45 5.74
C ILE A 39 -17.17 -8.72 6.84
N SER A 40 -17.84 -8.46 7.96
CA SER A 40 -17.24 -7.76 9.11
C SER A 40 -17.66 -8.38 10.43
N SER A 41 -16.76 -8.33 11.39
CA SER A 41 -17.01 -8.64 12.80
C SER A 41 -17.57 -7.47 13.60
N LEU A 42 -17.68 -6.29 12.99
CA LEU A 42 -18.35 -5.15 13.58
C LEU A 42 -19.85 -5.44 13.72
N GLY A 43 -20.42 -5.04 14.86
CA GLY A 43 -21.86 -5.05 15.08
C GLY A 43 -22.55 -3.97 14.26
N PRO A 44 -23.89 -4.05 14.13
CA PRO A 44 -24.67 -3.20 13.24
C PRO A 44 -25.00 -1.81 13.83
N GLU A 45 -24.06 -1.23 14.56
CA GLU A 45 -24.29 0.07 15.17
C GLU A 45 -24.54 1.14 14.10
N PRO A 46 -25.28 2.22 14.39
CA PRO A 46 -25.57 3.26 13.40
C PRO A 46 -24.33 3.85 12.72
N THR A 47 -23.18 3.82 13.40
CA THR A 47 -21.90 4.31 12.89
C THR A 47 -21.11 3.28 12.06
N VAL A 48 -21.56 2.03 11.95
CA VAL A 48 -20.79 0.94 11.34
C VAL A 48 -20.43 1.21 9.88
N ALA A 49 -21.33 1.81 9.11
CA ALA A 49 -21.07 2.14 7.71
C ALA A 49 -19.91 3.13 7.56
N GLN A 50 -19.86 4.15 8.42
CA GLN A 50 -18.78 5.14 8.42
C GLN A 50 -17.45 4.51 8.86
N GLN A 51 -17.48 3.63 9.86
CA GLN A 51 -16.30 2.89 10.32
C GLN A 51 -15.75 1.97 9.22
N LEU A 52 -16.61 1.20 8.56
CA LEU A 52 -16.23 0.33 7.44
C LEU A 52 -15.63 1.12 6.29
N LEU A 53 -16.20 2.29 5.95
CA LEU A 53 -15.66 3.15 4.91
C LEU A 53 -14.29 3.71 5.29
N ALA A 54 -14.09 4.10 6.56
CA ALA A 54 -12.80 4.57 7.06
C ALA A 54 -11.74 3.46 7.01
N LEU A 55 -12.09 2.24 7.45
CA LEU A 55 -11.22 1.07 7.37
C LEU A 55 -10.87 0.71 5.93
N ALA A 56 -11.86 0.69 5.03
CA ALA A 56 -11.64 0.41 3.61
C ALA A 56 -10.67 1.43 2.98
N ARG A 57 -10.80 2.72 3.32
CA ARG A 57 -9.87 3.77 2.86
C ARG A 57 -8.48 3.61 3.47
N ALA A 58 -8.39 3.32 4.76
CA ALA A 58 -7.12 3.09 5.45
C ALA A 58 -6.36 1.90 4.85
N HIS A 59 -7.07 0.83 4.49
CA HIS A 59 -6.50 -0.31 3.78
C HIS A 59 -5.88 0.11 2.43
N TRP A 60 -6.59 0.90 1.62
CA TRP A 60 -6.05 1.44 0.37
C TRP A 60 -4.82 2.35 0.56
N CYS A 61 -4.71 3.04 1.69
CA CYS A 61 -3.51 3.82 2.00
C CYS A 61 -2.28 2.94 2.21
N ILE A 62 -2.44 1.69 2.66
CA ILE A 62 -1.34 0.73 2.76
C ILE A 62 -0.88 0.33 1.36
N GLU A 63 -1.83 -0.02 0.48
CA GLU A 63 -1.54 -0.38 -0.92
C GLU A 63 -0.84 0.76 -1.67
N ASN A 64 -1.44 1.95 -1.69
CA ASN A 64 -0.87 3.08 -2.40
C ASN A 64 0.40 3.64 -1.73
N GLY A 65 0.49 3.56 -0.40
CA GLY A 65 1.57 4.13 0.38
C GLY A 65 2.81 3.26 0.44
N LEU A 66 2.64 1.95 0.60
CA LEU A 66 3.73 0.99 0.77
C LEU A 66 3.96 0.15 -0.48
N HIS A 67 2.93 -0.53 -0.99
CA HIS A 67 3.09 -1.51 -2.07
C HIS A 67 3.59 -0.85 -3.36
N TYR A 68 2.96 0.23 -3.83
CA TYR A 68 3.44 0.93 -5.03
C TYR A 68 4.90 1.39 -4.93
N ARG A 69 5.34 1.84 -3.74
CA ARG A 69 6.72 2.25 -3.51
C ARG A 69 7.70 1.08 -3.61
N ARG A 70 7.31 -0.08 -3.12
CA ARG A 70 8.11 -1.30 -3.20
C ARG A 70 8.15 -1.85 -4.63
N ASP A 71 6.97 -2.10 -5.17
CA ASP A 71 6.79 -2.84 -6.42
C ASP A 71 7.33 -2.05 -7.61
N VAL A 72 7.00 -0.75 -7.66
CA VAL A 72 7.36 0.11 -8.80
C VAL A 72 8.60 0.94 -8.52
N THR A 73 8.65 1.66 -7.38
CA THR A 73 9.78 2.59 -7.14
C THR A 73 11.07 1.88 -6.77
N LEU A 74 10.99 0.79 -5.98
CA LEU A 74 12.13 -0.07 -5.67
C LEU A 74 12.25 -1.27 -6.62
N ASN A 75 11.35 -1.37 -7.60
CA ASN A 75 11.40 -2.35 -8.67
C ASN A 75 11.37 -3.81 -8.15
N GLU A 76 10.66 -4.03 -7.04
CA GLU A 76 10.56 -5.34 -6.37
C GLU A 76 9.95 -6.39 -7.32
N ASP A 77 8.85 -6.05 -8.00
CA ASP A 77 8.13 -6.96 -8.92
C ASP A 77 8.96 -7.36 -10.15
N ALA A 78 9.82 -6.46 -10.63
CA ALA A 78 10.71 -6.75 -11.74
C ALA A 78 11.94 -7.58 -11.31
N THR A 79 12.17 -7.73 -10.00
CA THR A 79 13.29 -8.49 -9.47
C THR A 79 12.93 -9.96 -9.35
N LYS A 80 13.54 -10.80 -10.20
CA LYS A 80 13.33 -12.25 -10.14
C LYS A 80 14.10 -12.86 -8.96
N MET A 81 13.35 -13.34 -7.98
CA MET A 81 13.89 -14.02 -6.80
C MET A 81 13.72 -15.53 -6.94
N LYS A 82 14.76 -16.31 -6.61
CA LYS A 82 14.77 -17.77 -6.83
C LYS A 82 14.46 -18.56 -5.57
N SER A 83 14.42 -17.92 -4.40
CA SER A 83 14.09 -18.57 -3.13
C SER A 83 13.26 -17.68 -2.21
N ALA A 84 12.51 -18.30 -1.30
CA ALA A 84 11.69 -17.60 -0.31
C ALA A 84 12.54 -16.70 0.61
N THR A 85 13.73 -17.17 1.02
CA THR A 85 14.65 -16.39 1.86
C THR A 85 15.13 -15.11 1.17
N GLN A 86 15.36 -15.14 -0.15
CA GLN A 86 15.70 -13.94 -0.90
C GLN A 86 14.52 -12.95 -0.93
N ALA A 87 13.31 -13.45 -1.15
CA ALA A 87 12.11 -12.63 -1.14
C ALA A 87 11.86 -11.96 0.21
N GLU A 88 12.02 -12.72 1.30
CA GLU A 88 11.91 -12.17 2.65
C GLU A 88 12.96 -11.10 2.93
N ALA A 89 14.22 -11.36 2.60
CA ALA A 89 15.30 -10.39 2.80
C ALA A 89 15.06 -9.08 2.02
N VAL A 90 14.64 -9.18 0.76
CA VAL A 90 14.31 -8.00 -0.07
C VAL A 90 13.12 -7.24 0.49
N ALA A 91 12.06 -7.93 0.91
CA ALA A 91 10.88 -7.29 1.52
C ALA A 91 11.26 -6.52 2.80
N ILE A 92 12.11 -7.10 3.66
CA ILE A 92 12.61 -6.44 4.87
C ILE A 92 13.42 -5.18 4.52
N LEU A 93 14.36 -5.31 3.58
CA LEU A 93 15.19 -4.18 3.16
C LEU A 93 14.36 -3.06 2.53
N ASN A 94 13.40 -3.40 1.66
CA ASN A 94 12.53 -2.43 1.02
C ASN A 94 11.66 -1.70 2.05
N ASN A 95 11.07 -2.42 3.01
CA ASN A 95 10.34 -1.82 4.13
C ASN A 95 11.23 -0.86 4.94
N PHE A 96 12.47 -1.26 5.23
CA PHE A 96 13.44 -0.42 5.92
C PHE A 96 13.75 0.86 5.13
N ILE A 97 13.97 0.76 3.82
CA ILE A 97 14.24 1.91 2.95
C ILE A 97 13.05 2.88 2.92
N VAL A 98 11.82 2.37 2.78
CA VAL A 98 10.61 3.21 2.80
C VAL A 98 10.48 3.93 4.15
N GLY A 99 10.64 3.20 5.26
CA GLY A 99 10.54 3.78 6.60
C GLY A 99 11.64 4.81 6.88
N LEU A 100 12.87 4.54 6.43
CA LEU A 100 13.99 5.48 6.57
C LEU A 100 13.74 6.76 5.78
N ALA A 101 13.30 6.66 4.52
CA ALA A 101 12.97 7.84 3.71
C ALA A 101 11.89 8.70 4.37
N GLN A 102 10.83 8.07 4.89
CA GLN A 102 9.78 8.78 5.65
C GLN A 102 10.33 9.45 6.91
N LYS A 103 11.17 8.75 7.68
CA LYS A 103 11.79 9.28 8.91
C LYS A 103 12.71 10.48 8.63
N LEU A 104 13.33 10.51 7.46
CA LEU A 104 14.15 11.63 6.98
C LEU A 104 13.32 12.76 6.34
N GLY A 105 11.98 12.68 6.38
CA GLY A 105 11.08 13.72 5.91
C GLY A 105 10.74 13.65 4.41
N PHE A 106 11.15 12.59 3.71
CA PHE A 106 10.81 12.43 2.30
C PHE A 106 9.42 11.82 2.12
N SER A 107 8.48 12.61 1.60
CA SER A 107 7.14 12.15 1.22
C SER A 107 7.12 11.39 -0.11
N ASN A 108 8.13 11.58 -0.97
CA ASN A 108 8.27 10.94 -2.27
C ASN A 108 9.56 10.09 -2.31
N LEU A 109 9.41 8.76 -2.38
CA LEU A 109 10.54 7.84 -2.36
C LEU A 109 11.43 7.97 -3.59
N ALA A 110 10.86 8.15 -4.79
CA ALA A 110 11.64 8.31 -6.02
C ALA A 110 12.53 9.57 -5.96
N TYR A 111 12.03 10.65 -5.33
CA TYR A 111 12.84 11.83 -5.06
C TYR A 111 13.96 11.54 -4.05
N ALA A 112 13.67 10.84 -2.95
CA ALA A 112 14.68 10.45 -1.96
C ALA A 112 15.83 9.65 -2.61
N LEU A 113 15.50 8.65 -3.45
CA LEU A 113 16.48 7.85 -4.17
C LEU A 113 17.37 8.73 -5.08
N ARG A 114 16.77 9.65 -5.85
CA ARG A 114 17.54 10.59 -6.68
C ARG A 114 18.45 11.50 -5.85
N HIS A 115 17.95 11.98 -4.71
CA HIS A 115 18.71 12.83 -3.79
C HIS A 115 19.96 12.13 -3.26
N PHE A 116 19.81 10.91 -2.73
CA PHE A 116 20.95 10.14 -2.21
C PHE A 116 21.91 9.69 -3.32
N ASN A 117 21.40 9.28 -4.48
CA ASN A 117 22.24 8.91 -5.62
C ASN A 117 23.08 10.09 -6.10
N ALA A 118 22.51 11.30 -6.18
CA ALA A 118 23.24 12.51 -6.54
C ALA A 118 24.35 12.84 -5.54
N GLN A 119 24.12 12.66 -4.23
CA GLN A 119 25.14 12.87 -3.21
C GLN A 119 26.28 11.85 -3.32
N LEU A 120 25.97 10.58 -3.52
CA LEU A 120 26.97 9.53 -3.71
C LEU A 120 27.86 9.86 -4.93
N ASN A 121 27.23 10.19 -6.06
CA ASN A 121 27.95 10.55 -7.28
C ASN A 121 28.83 11.79 -7.08
N ALA A 122 28.34 12.82 -6.38
CA ALA A 122 29.13 14.00 -6.06
C ALA A 122 30.37 13.66 -5.20
N ARG A 123 30.23 12.75 -4.22
CA ARG A 123 31.35 12.30 -3.37
C ARG A 123 32.36 11.46 -4.14
N LEU A 124 31.90 10.55 -5.00
CA LEU A 124 32.78 9.75 -5.85
C LEU A 124 33.56 10.62 -6.84
N ALA A 125 32.91 11.62 -7.43
CA ALA A 125 33.57 12.59 -8.31
C ALA A 125 34.66 13.40 -7.57
N GLN A 126 34.40 13.81 -6.33
CA GLN A 126 35.40 14.50 -5.49
C GLN A 126 36.62 13.61 -5.22
N LEU A 127 36.40 12.33 -4.90
CA LEU A 127 37.49 11.37 -4.65
C LEU A 127 38.35 11.15 -5.90
N ALA A 128 37.72 10.99 -7.06
CA ALA A 128 38.42 10.79 -8.34
C ALA A 128 39.22 12.02 -8.81
N LEU A 129 38.83 13.22 -8.38
CA LEU A 129 39.58 14.46 -8.66
C LEU A 129 40.73 14.70 -7.65
N SER A 130 40.75 13.95 -6.55
CA SER A 130 41.77 14.04 -5.49
C SER A 130 42.84 12.93 -5.53
N SER A 131 42.75 12.02 -6.51
CA SER A 131 43.68 10.93 -6.80
C SER A 131 44.46 11.19 -8.07
#